data_AF-A0A812ZK26-F1
#
_entry.id   AF-A0A812ZK26-F1
#
_cell.length_a   1.000
_cell.length_b   1.000
_cell.length_c   1.000
_cell.angle_alpha   90.00
_cell.angle_beta   90.00
_cell.angle_gamma   90.00
#
_symmetry.space_group_name_H-M   'P 1'
#
loop_
_entity.id
_entity.type
_entity.pdbx_description
1 polymer ?
#
loop_
_entity_poly.entity_id
_entity_poly.type
_entity_poly.pdbx_seq_one_letter_code
_entity_poly.pdbx_strand_id
1 'polypeptide(L)'
;MAKAMKSKHESSGLTPEPLSRRLRLSEEEETKEEADEQMIQTEAAQDILAELKNMKAQTAFLLAQQADNLREKARKEFVVAGWSMFAADTEDLEAQGLQLELQTESRERWVKELAKKAGITSFYYRDWAFSHQTRGEALSPLTIVTVSQPWQRNKLFDYTKKYAGTDKLKERFYLKEKEEQDWNRITEKFGNFQGSSQTNANYLKVQPQISLWDRITGLPLKIAMTVAEQAGISFRHNWRDLTLTQKESGEYVLWIHYSPDDGTVIVYLSAKHIPDSTTFTHTYESRFNEILNGGGRTKGKGKGRSTGSNDKEPSMPLTHSSHARSSKFPFSLKARVVPDLENHWDVWRTLWNEAVQKACSPYTVMTS
;
A
#
# COMPACT_ATOMS: atom_id res chain seq x y z
N MET A 1 -63.96 -58.35 -82.05
CA MET A 1 -62.75 -59.00 -81.51
C MET A 1 -61.79 -57.93 -81.04
N ALA A 2 -61.67 -57.77 -79.71
CA ALA A 2 -60.78 -56.82 -79.06
C ALA A 2 -59.39 -57.44 -78.86
N LYS A 3 -58.33 -56.68 -79.16
CA LYS A 3 -56.98 -56.88 -78.61
C LYS A 3 -56.44 -55.51 -78.24
N ALA A 4 -56.54 -55.17 -76.96
CA ALA A 4 -55.93 -53.98 -76.38
C ALA A 4 -54.57 -54.34 -75.76
N MET A 5 -53.63 -53.44 -75.99
CA MET A 5 -52.22 -53.47 -75.62
C MET A 5 -52.00 -53.47 -74.10
N LYS A 6 -50.98 -54.20 -73.62
CA LYS A 6 -50.38 -54.00 -72.29
C LYS A 6 -49.11 -53.17 -72.45
N SER A 7 -49.06 -52.01 -71.82
CA SER A 7 -47.87 -51.18 -71.65
C SER A 7 -46.90 -51.81 -70.64
N LYS A 8 -45.61 -51.75 -70.95
CA LYS A 8 -44.50 -51.98 -70.01
C LYS A 8 -44.18 -50.64 -69.34
N HIS A 9 -44.13 -50.60 -68.01
CA HIS A 9 -43.64 -49.46 -67.24
C HIS A 9 -42.20 -49.74 -66.76
N GLU A 10 -41.37 -48.71 -66.84
CA GLU A 10 -39.94 -48.66 -66.52
C GLU A 10 -39.62 -48.94 -65.05
N SER A 11 -38.39 -49.42 -64.80
CA SER A 11 -37.76 -49.55 -63.48
C SER A 11 -36.96 -48.30 -63.15
N SER A 12 -37.42 -47.47 -62.21
CA SER A 12 -36.56 -46.50 -61.51
C SER A 12 -36.23 -47.03 -60.12
N GLY A 13 -35.02 -47.57 -59.99
CA GLY A 13 -34.45 -48.00 -58.72
C GLY A 13 -33.96 -46.80 -57.91
N LEU A 14 -34.81 -46.30 -57.01
CA LEU A 14 -34.42 -45.50 -55.85
C LEU A 14 -35.38 -45.87 -54.72
N THR A 15 -35.05 -46.91 -53.95
CA THR A 15 -35.61 -47.03 -52.60
C THR A 15 -34.92 -45.98 -51.73
N PRO A 16 -35.63 -44.97 -51.21
CA PRO A 16 -35.05 -44.06 -50.23
C PRO A 16 -34.64 -44.89 -49.01
N GLU A 17 -33.41 -44.66 -48.51
CA GLU A 17 -32.99 -45.24 -47.25
C GLU A 17 -34.02 -44.92 -46.15
N PRO A 18 -34.31 -45.87 -45.25
CA PRO A 18 -35.32 -45.67 -44.22
C PRO A 18 -34.94 -44.45 -43.37
N LEU A 19 -35.87 -43.50 -43.26
CA LEU A 19 -35.75 -42.26 -42.49
C LEU A 19 -35.21 -42.50 -41.07
N SER A 20 -35.53 -43.64 -40.48
CA SER A 20 -35.06 -44.06 -39.16
C SER A 20 -33.55 -44.31 -39.05
N ARG A 21 -32.86 -44.59 -40.17
CA ARG A 21 -31.39 -44.75 -40.19
C ARG A 21 -30.68 -43.41 -40.40
N ARG A 22 -31.27 -42.47 -41.14
CA ARG A 22 -30.76 -41.10 -41.28
C ARG A 22 -30.91 -40.30 -39.98
N LEU A 23 -32.05 -40.41 -39.29
CA LEU A 23 -32.29 -39.74 -38.00
C LEU A 23 -31.33 -40.20 -36.90
N ARG A 24 -31.01 -41.51 -36.85
CA ARG A 24 -30.03 -42.02 -35.87
C ARG A 24 -28.60 -41.57 -36.14
N LEU A 25 -28.20 -41.51 -37.40
CA LEU A 25 -26.86 -41.04 -37.77
C LEU A 25 -26.72 -39.52 -37.54
N SER A 26 -27.78 -38.73 -37.81
CA SER A 26 -27.76 -37.30 -37.51
C SER A 26 -27.78 -37.00 -36.01
N GLU A 27 -28.52 -37.76 -35.20
CA GLU A 27 -28.51 -37.63 -33.74
C GLU A 27 -27.17 -38.07 -33.12
N GLU A 28 -26.53 -39.13 -33.65
CA GLU A 28 -25.19 -39.57 -33.22
C GLU A 28 -24.06 -38.63 -33.68
N GLU A 29 -24.22 -37.95 -34.82
CA GLU A 29 -23.29 -36.90 -35.29
C GLU A 29 -23.46 -35.60 -34.50
N GLU A 30 -24.69 -35.14 -34.24
CA GLU A 30 -24.98 -33.96 -33.41
C GLU A 30 -24.49 -34.14 -31.97
N THR A 31 -24.70 -35.32 -31.37
CA THR A 31 -24.18 -35.60 -30.00
C THR A 31 -22.66 -35.71 -29.93
N LYS A 32 -21.99 -36.07 -31.03
CA LYS A 32 -20.52 -36.05 -31.13
C LYS A 32 -19.99 -34.63 -31.30
N GLU A 33 -20.60 -33.82 -32.16
CA GLU A 33 -20.23 -32.43 -32.35
C GLU A 33 -20.44 -31.62 -31.06
N GLU A 34 -21.54 -31.83 -30.32
CA GLU A 34 -21.76 -31.20 -29.01
C GLU A 34 -20.72 -31.64 -27.97
N ALA A 35 -20.29 -32.91 -27.98
CA ALA A 35 -19.26 -33.42 -27.07
C ALA A 35 -17.86 -32.88 -27.41
N ASP A 36 -17.52 -32.77 -28.70
CA ASP A 36 -16.26 -32.21 -29.17
C ASP A 36 -16.21 -30.69 -28.93
N GLU A 37 -17.32 -29.96 -29.12
CA GLU A 37 -17.42 -28.53 -28.78
C GLU A 37 -17.29 -28.30 -27.27
N GLN A 38 -17.92 -29.14 -26.44
CA GLN A 38 -17.73 -29.09 -24.98
C GLN A 38 -16.29 -29.39 -24.58
N MET A 39 -15.65 -30.37 -25.21
CA MET A 39 -14.25 -30.71 -24.95
C MET A 39 -13.32 -29.54 -25.32
N ILE A 40 -13.50 -28.92 -26.49
CA ILE A 40 -12.74 -27.74 -26.93
C ILE A 40 -12.96 -26.54 -26.01
N GLN A 41 -14.20 -26.30 -25.57
CA GLN A 41 -14.49 -25.24 -24.59
C GLN A 41 -13.84 -25.52 -23.23
N THR A 42 -13.76 -26.79 -22.83
CA THR A 42 -13.12 -27.20 -21.57
C THR A 42 -11.59 -27.07 -21.64
N GLU A 43 -10.98 -27.45 -22.77
CA GLU A 43 -9.54 -27.26 -23.02
C GLU A 43 -9.18 -25.77 -23.10
N ALA A 44 -9.94 -24.96 -23.84
CA ALA A 44 -9.74 -23.52 -23.89
C ALA A 44 -9.91 -22.85 -22.52
N ALA A 45 -10.87 -23.30 -21.70
CA ALA A 45 -11.02 -22.82 -20.33
C ALA A 45 -9.83 -23.23 -19.44
N GLN A 46 -9.28 -24.43 -19.63
CA GLN A 46 -8.09 -24.88 -18.91
C GLN A 46 -6.84 -24.08 -19.30
N ASP A 47 -6.66 -23.77 -20.59
CA ASP A 47 -5.57 -22.93 -21.08
C ASP A 47 -5.67 -21.50 -20.54
N ILE A 48 -6.87 -20.91 -20.56
CA ILE A 48 -7.12 -19.58 -19.94
C ILE A 48 -6.79 -19.61 -18.44
N LEU A 49 -7.19 -20.66 -17.72
CA LEU A 49 -6.87 -20.82 -16.29
C LEU A 49 -5.37 -20.97 -16.05
N ALA A 50 -4.66 -21.67 -16.93
CA ALA A 50 -3.20 -21.83 -16.86
C ALA A 50 -2.47 -20.50 -17.15
N GLU A 51 -2.92 -19.73 -18.14
CA GLU A 51 -2.39 -18.39 -18.42
C GLU A 51 -2.65 -17.42 -17.25
N LEU A 52 -3.86 -17.42 -16.69
CA LEU A 52 -4.19 -16.61 -15.51
C LEU A 52 -3.31 -16.99 -14.30
N LYS A 53 -3.03 -18.30 -14.11
CA LYS A 53 -2.10 -18.77 -13.07
C LYS A 53 -0.69 -18.23 -13.29
N ASN A 54 -0.20 -18.27 -14.53
CA ASN A 54 1.12 -17.77 -14.89
C ASN A 54 1.22 -16.24 -14.70
N MET A 55 0.21 -15.48 -15.13
CA MET A 55 0.14 -14.04 -14.91
C MET A 55 0.10 -13.67 -13.43
N LYS A 56 -0.65 -14.43 -12.61
CA LYS A 56 -0.70 -14.24 -11.15
C LYS A 56 0.67 -14.46 -10.53
N ALA A 57 1.34 -15.58 -10.84
CA ALA A 57 2.68 -15.87 -10.34
C ALA A 57 3.69 -14.80 -10.73
N GLN A 58 3.64 -14.30 -11.97
CA GLN A 58 4.50 -13.21 -12.44
C GLN A 58 4.21 -11.89 -11.72
N THR A 59 2.93 -11.54 -11.53
CA THR A 59 2.52 -10.31 -10.83
C THR A 59 2.96 -10.33 -9.37
N ALA A 60 2.74 -11.44 -8.65
CA ALA A 60 3.18 -11.61 -7.28
C ALA A 60 4.72 -11.54 -7.16
N PHE A 61 5.45 -12.16 -8.11
CA PHE A 61 6.90 -12.07 -8.17
C PHE A 61 7.38 -10.63 -8.37
N LEU A 62 6.78 -9.88 -9.30
CA LEU A 62 7.13 -8.48 -9.56
C LEU A 62 6.82 -7.59 -8.34
N LEU A 63 5.70 -7.80 -7.65
CA LEU A 63 5.36 -7.08 -6.42
C LEU A 63 6.38 -7.37 -5.31
N ALA A 64 6.78 -8.63 -5.13
CA ALA A 64 7.81 -9.00 -4.16
C ALA A 64 9.15 -8.35 -4.50
N GLN A 65 9.57 -8.38 -5.76
CA GLN A 65 10.80 -7.73 -6.22
C GLN A 65 10.74 -6.21 -6.03
N GLN A 66 9.60 -5.58 -6.31
CA GLN A 66 9.39 -4.16 -6.07
C GLN A 66 9.44 -3.82 -4.57
N ALA A 67 8.85 -4.65 -3.71
CA ALA A 67 8.92 -4.49 -2.27
C ALA A 67 10.37 -4.57 -1.76
N ASP A 68 11.15 -5.54 -2.25
CA ASP A 68 12.56 -5.69 -1.89
C ASP A 68 13.41 -4.52 -2.40
N ASN A 69 13.16 -4.03 -3.63
CA ASN A 69 13.79 -2.82 -4.14
C ASN A 69 13.47 -1.59 -3.28
N LEU A 70 12.22 -1.44 -2.83
CA LEU A 70 11.82 -0.36 -1.93
C LEU A 70 12.48 -0.48 -0.54
N ARG A 71 12.66 -1.70 -0.02
CA ARG A 71 13.39 -1.97 1.22
C ARG A 71 14.87 -1.66 1.10
N GLU A 72 15.51 -2.12 0.02
CA GLU A 72 16.91 -1.87 -0.31
C GLU A 72 17.20 -0.36 -0.40
N LYS A 73 16.28 0.39 -1.03
CA LYS A 73 16.31 1.85 -1.08
C LYS A 73 16.14 2.48 0.31
N ALA A 74 15.07 2.15 1.02
CA ALA A 74 14.78 2.69 2.35
C ALA A 74 15.90 2.40 3.37
N ARG A 75 16.57 1.25 3.26
CA ARG A 75 17.72 0.86 4.10
C ARG A 75 18.87 1.86 4.02
N LYS A 76 19.05 2.54 2.89
CA LYS A 76 20.09 3.54 2.63
C LYS A 76 19.60 4.96 2.93
N GLU A 77 18.35 5.14 3.33
CA GLU A 77 17.74 6.45 3.50
C GLU A 77 17.39 6.75 4.96
N PHE A 78 17.41 8.03 5.32
CA PHE A 78 16.75 8.53 6.52
C PHE A 78 15.90 9.75 6.17
N VAL A 79 14.91 10.02 7.03
CA VAL A 79 14.00 11.16 6.89
C VAL A 79 14.31 12.18 7.96
N VAL A 80 14.43 13.43 7.54
CA VAL A 80 14.38 14.60 8.41
C VAL A 80 13.01 15.24 8.26
N ALA A 81 12.25 15.22 9.35
CA ALA A 81 10.88 15.68 9.40
C ALA A 81 10.72 16.88 10.33
N GLY A 82 9.69 17.69 10.05
CA GLY A 82 9.32 18.84 10.89
C GLY A 82 9.88 20.16 10.41
N TRP A 83 10.35 20.26 9.17
CA TRP A 83 10.81 21.53 8.60
C TRP A 83 9.71 22.58 8.59
N SER A 84 10.10 23.84 8.77
CA SER A 84 9.22 24.97 8.50
C SER A 84 8.80 24.99 7.03
N MET A 85 7.54 25.35 6.78
CA MET A 85 6.99 25.46 5.42
C MET A 85 6.88 26.93 5.05
N PHE A 86 7.38 27.25 3.86
CA PHE A 86 7.23 28.55 3.22
C PHE A 86 6.58 28.33 1.86
N ALA A 87 5.60 29.16 1.52
CA ALA A 87 5.07 29.26 0.17
C ALA A 87 5.70 30.44 -0.53
N ALA A 88 5.81 30.35 -1.84
CA ALA A 88 6.19 31.50 -2.62
C ALA A 88 5.24 32.67 -2.39
N ASP A 89 5.79 33.88 -2.41
CA ASP A 89 5.07 35.14 -2.26
C ASP A 89 4.94 35.91 -3.59
N THR A 90 5.33 35.27 -4.69
CA THR A 90 5.39 35.82 -6.03
C THR A 90 4.75 34.87 -7.03
N GLU A 91 4.15 35.42 -8.10
CA GLU A 91 3.62 34.65 -9.23
C GLU A 91 4.68 34.38 -10.32
N ASP A 92 5.86 35.00 -10.22
CA ASP A 92 6.97 34.80 -11.14
C ASP A 92 7.69 33.46 -10.88
N LEU A 93 7.61 32.56 -11.86
CA LEU A 93 8.15 31.19 -11.77
C LEU A 93 9.66 31.14 -11.50
N GLU A 94 10.44 32.10 -12.02
CA GLU A 94 11.89 32.12 -11.77
C GLU A 94 12.19 32.48 -10.31
N ALA A 95 11.53 33.51 -9.80
CA ALA A 95 11.64 33.90 -8.39
C ALA A 95 11.11 32.80 -7.44
N GLN A 96 10.02 32.12 -7.81
CA GLN A 96 9.53 30.94 -7.07
C GLN A 96 10.59 29.83 -7.01
N GLY A 97 11.20 29.52 -8.16
CA GLY A 97 12.27 28.52 -8.26
C GLY A 97 13.45 28.84 -7.35
N LEU A 98 13.89 30.12 -7.34
CA LEU A 98 14.98 30.58 -6.48
C LEU A 98 14.65 30.47 -4.99
N GLN A 99 13.43 30.82 -4.58
CA GLN A 99 12.99 30.68 -3.19
C GLN A 99 13.00 29.21 -2.73
N LEU A 100 12.56 28.29 -3.60
CA LEU A 100 12.62 26.86 -3.32
C LEU A 100 14.06 26.37 -3.22
N GLU A 101 14.93 26.80 -4.14
CA GLU A 101 16.36 26.45 -4.12
C GLU A 101 17.03 26.88 -2.83
N LEU A 102 16.86 28.15 -2.42
CA LEU A 102 17.38 28.67 -1.16
C LEU A 102 16.89 27.90 0.07
N GLN A 103 15.62 27.51 0.08
CA GLN A 103 15.08 26.64 1.14
C GLN A 103 15.74 25.25 1.13
N THR A 104 15.92 24.64 -0.04
CA THR A 104 16.58 23.33 -0.14
C THR A 104 18.03 23.40 0.34
N GLU A 105 18.81 24.37 -0.13
CA GLU A 105 20.20 24.58 0.30
C GLU A 105 20.31 24.77 1.81
N SER A 106 19.41 25.58 2.40
CA SER A 106 19.37 25.78 3.84
C SER A 106 19.13 24.48 4.61
N ARG A 107 18.17 23.66 4.16
CA ARG A 107 17.84 22.37 4.79
C ARG A 107 19.01 21.40 4.67
N GLU A 108 19.60 21.27 3.49
CA GLU A 108 20.77 20.42 3.28
C GLU A 108 21.94 20.84 4.16
N ARG A 109 22.20 22.15 4.26
CA ARG A 109 23.29 22.68 5.07
C ARG A 109 23.10 22.31 6.53
N TRP A 110 21.89 22.49 7.05
CA TRP A 110 21.62 22.14 8.42
C TRP A 110 21.78 20.65 8.70
N VAL A 111 21.36 19.78 7.78
CA VAL A 111 21.58 18.32 7.90
C VAL A 111 23.08 17.99 7.90
N LYS A 112 23.87 18.63 7.04
CA LYS A 112 25.34 18.47 7.01
C LYS A 112 25.99 18.95 8.32
N GLU A 113 25.50 20.04 8.93
CA GLU A 113 25.96 20.49 10.25
C GLU A 113 25.58 19.53 11.38
N LEU A 114 24.40 18.91 11.33
CA LEU A 114 24.02 17.83 12.26
C LEU A 114 24.95 16.62 12.11
N ALA A 115 25.29 16.23 10.88
CA ALA A 115 26.25 15.16 10.62
C ALA A 115 27.63 15.46 11.20
N LYS A 116 28.13 16.69 11.01
CA LYS A 116 29.38 17.17 11.61
C LYS A 116 29.35 17.10 13.13
N LYS A 117 28.27 17.57 13.77
CA LYS A 117 28.07 17.50 15.23
C LYS A 117 27.97 16.05 15.75
N ALA A 118 27.47 15.12 14.92
CA ALA A 118 27.45 13.69 15.20
C ALA A 118 28.83 13.00 14.99
N GLY A 119 29.88 13.73 14.61
CA GLY A 119 31.22 13.18 14.40
C GLY A 119 31.37 12.43 13.08
N ILE A 120 30.63 12.85 12.06
CA ILE A 120 30.80 12.43 10.66
C ILE A 120 31.62 13.51 9.96
N THR A 121 32.73 13.13 9.31
CA THR A 121 33.61 14.11 8.65
C THR A 121 33.02 14.56 7.31
N SER A 122 33.42 15.76 6.85
CA SER A 122 32.92 16.37 5.60
C SER A 122 33.14 15.54 4.36
N PHE A 123 34.20 14.73 4.33
CA PHE A 123 34.46 13.77 3.25
C PHE A 123 33.28 12.82 3.01
N TYR A 124 32.53 12.48 4.06
CA TYR A 124 31.44 11.51 3.97
C TYR A 124 30.08 12.13 3.66
N TYR A 125 29.77 13.31 4.22
CA TYR A 125 28.47 13.94 4.03
C TYR A 125 28.39 14.89 2.82
N ARG A 126 29.52 15.17 2.17
CA ARG A 126 29.54 15.95 0.92
C ARG A 126 28.77 15.26 -0.20
N ASP A 127 28.88 13.93 -0.26
CA ASP A 127 28.33 13.13 -1.36
C ASP A 127 26.94 12.54 -1.01
N TRP A 128 26.30 13.04 0.05
CA TRP A 128 24.92 12.66 0.37
C TRP A 128 23.96 13.25 -0.66
N ALA A 129 23.00 12.43 -1.09
CA ALA A 129 21.96 12.87 -2.00
C ALA A 129 20.69 13.23 -1.22
N PHE A 130 20.11 14.38 -1.53
CA PHE A 130 18.93 14.91 -0.87
C PHE A 130 17.74 14.87 -1.83
N SER A 131 16.57 14.53 -1.28
CA SER A 131 15.31 14.61 -1.99
C SER A 131 14.33 15.41 -1.14
N HIS A 132 13.92 16.55 -1.70
CA HIS A 132 12.88 17.40 -1.16
C HIS A 132 11.62 17.19 -2.00
N GLN A 133 10.52 16.83 -1.36
CA GLN A 133 9.23 16.73 -2.03
C GLN A 133 8.57 18.10 -2.05
N THR A 134 7.96 18.49 -3.15
CA THR A 134 7.10 19.68 -3.23
C THR A 134 5.65 19.29 -2.97
N ARG A 135 4.87 20.21 -2.39
CA ARG A 135 3.43 20.09 -2.21
C ARG A 135 2.79 21.39 -2.70
N GLY A 136 2.42 21.41 -3.98
CA GLY A 136 2.04 22.65 -4.65
C GLY A 136 3.26 23.58 -4.75
N GLU A 137 3.10 24.82 -4.29
CA GLU A 137 4.11 25.90 -4.34
C GLU A 137 5.08 25.91 -3.14
N ALA A 138 4.97 24.93 -2.24
CA ALA A 138 5.78 24.87 -1.02
C ALA A 138 6.57 23.55 -0.94
N LEU A 139 7.73 23.59 -0.27
CA LEU A 139 8.43 22.36 0.08
C LEU A 139 7.69 21.63 1.20
N SER A 140 7.51 20.32 1.02
CA SER A 140 7.06 19.39 2.05
C SER A 140 7.91 19.54 3.32
N PRO A 141 7.33 19.36 4.52
CA PRO A 141 8.06 19.42 5.78
C PRO A 141 8.97 18.19 6.00
N LEU A 142 9.25 17.43 4.94
CA LEU A 142 10.08 16.23 4.92
C LEU A 142 11.24 16.39 3.94
N THR A 143 12.41 15.91 4.33
CA THR A 143 13.58 15.73 3.46
C THR A 143 14.07 14.31 3.61
N ILE A 144 14.28 13.62 2.49
CA ILE A 144 14.86 12.28 2.45
C ILE A 144 16.33 12.43 2.11
N VAL A 145 17.19 11.75 2.86
CA VAL A 145 18.64 11.80 2.67
C VAL A 145 19.13 10.39 2.41
N THR A 146 19.79 10.20 1.27
CA THR A 146 20.40 8.93 0.88
C THR A 146 21.84 8.92 1.35
N VAL A 147 22.16 7.95 2.20
CA VAL A 147 23.48 7.72 2.79
C VAL A 147 23.85 6.28 2.57
N SER A 148 24.91 6.01 1.83
CA SER A 148 25.33 4.64 1.50
C SER A 148 25.74 3.85 2.75
N GLN A 149 26.52 4.46 3.65
CA GLN A 149 27.19 3.77 4.75
C GLN A 149 26.32 3.66 6.03
N PRO A 150 26.05 2.44 6.55
CA PRO A 150 25.22 2.24 7.75
C PRO A 150 25.75 2.95 9.01
N TRP A 151 27.07 2.98 9.22
CA TRP A 151 27.66 3.58 10.41
C TRP A 151 27.40 5.09 10.50
N GLN A 152 27.28 5.78 9.36
CA GLN A 152 26.98 7.21 9.31
C GLN A 152 25.56 7.48 9.81
N ARG A 153 24.61 6.66 9.35
CA ARG A 153 23.20 6.73 9.80
C ARG A 153 23.10 6.43 11.29
N ASN A 154 23.79 5.39 11.78
CA ASN A 154 23.79 5.04 13.20
C ASN A 154 24.35 6.17 14.07
N LYS A 155 25.50 6.77 13.72
CA LYS A 155 26.05 7.92 14.45
C LYS A 155 25.07 9.09 14.52
N LEU A 156 24.41 9.39 13.40
CA LEU A 156 23.41 10.46 13.36
C LEU A 156 22.20 10.13 14.24
N PHE A 157 21.70 8.89 14.19
CA PHE A 157 20.59 8.44 15.05
C PHE A 157 20.95 8.45 16.53
N ASP A 158 22.17 8.05 16.89
CA ASP A 158 22.64 8.10 18.27
C ASP A 158 22.72 9.55 18.77
N TYR A 159 23.25 10.45 17.94
CA TYR A 159 23.28 11.88 18.24
C TYR A 159 21.87 12.47 18.41
N THR A 160 20.95 12.19 17.49
CA THR A 160 19.59 12.76 17.53
C THR A 160 18.77 12.17 18.67
N LYS A 161 18.94 10.88 18.99
CA LYS A 161 18.33 10.25 20.16
C LYS A 161 18.84 10.86 21.47
N LYS A 162 20.15 11.13 21.56
CA LYS A 162 20.77 11.76 22.74
C LYS A 162 20.27 13.18 22.99
N TYR A 163 19.95 13.92 21.93
CA TYR A 163 19.57 15.34 21.99
C TYR A 163 18.09 15.60 21.64
N ALA A 164 17.26 14.56 21.68
CA ALA A 164 15.82 14.65 21.41
C ALA A 164 15.17 15.72 22.32
N GLY A 165 14.42 16.65 21.72
CA GLY A 165 13.71 17.72 22.44
C GLY A 165 14.61 18.87 22.94
N THR A 166 15.88 18.91 22.54
CA THR A 166 16.79 20.02 22.88
C THR A 166 16.97 20.99 21.72
N ASP A 167 17.41 22.22 22.01
CA ASP A 167 17.70 23.26 20.99
C ASP A 167 18.77 22.86 19.97
N LYS A 168 19.52 21.78 20.21
CA LYS A 168 20.49 21.23 19.26
C LYS A 168 19.84 20.63 18.02
N LEU A 169 18.56 20.26 18.10
CA LEU A 169 17.77 19.73 16.99
C LEU A 169 16.74 20.74 16.47
N LYS A 170 16.74 21.96 17.00
CA LYS A 170 15.92 23.05 16.47
C LYS A 170 16.45 23.44 15.09
N GLU A 171 15.55 23.61 14.13
CA GLU A 171 15.84 24.05 12.78
C GLU A 171 16.66 25.34 12.80
N ARG A 172 17.64 25.41 11.89
CA ARG A 172 18.49 26.57 11.66
C ARG A 172 18.39 26.96 10.19
N PHE A 173 18.25 28.25 9.94
CA PHE A 173 18.12 28.79 8.60
C PHE A 173 19.47 29.29 8.12
N TYR A 174 19.81 28.99 6.88
CA TYR A 174 21.05 29.41 6.26
C TYR A 174 20.73 30.20 5.00
N LEU A 175 21.38 31.36 4.87
CA LEU A 175 21.47 32.08 3.60
C LEU A 175 22.91 31.94 3.13
N LYS A 176 23.11 31.13 2.08
CA LYS A 176 24.43 30.69 1.64
C LYS A 176 25.17 29.97 2.78
N GLU A 177 26.35 30.44 3.16
CA GLU A 177 27.20 29.80 4.18
C GLU A 177 26.96 30.29 5.63
N LYS A 178 26.04 31.25 5.84
CA LYS A 178 25.83 31.87 7.16
C LYS A 178 24.46 31.51 7.74
N GLU A 179 24.46 31.19 9.03
CA GLU A 179 23.21 31.06 9.80
C GLU A 179 22.54 32.44 9.88
N GLU A 180 21.26 32.50 9.52
CA GLU A 180 20.44 33.69 9.61
C GLU A 180 19.41 33.50 10.73
N GLN A 181 19.24 34.54 11.54
CA GLN A 181 18.34 34.57 12.68
C GLN A 181 17.27 35.66 12.54
N ASP A 182 17.47 36.62 11.64
CA ASP A 182 16.49 37.65 11.33
C ASP A 182 15.34 37.05 10.50
N TRP A 183 14.17 36.95 11.13
CA TRP A 183 12.98 36.37 10.52
C TRP A 183 12.51 37.14 9.29
N ASN A 184 12.66 38.47 9.27
CA ASN A 184 12.22 39.26 8.14
C ASN A 184 13.03 38.93 6.89
N ARG A 185 14.34 38.73 7.04
CA ARG A 185 15.23 38.29 5.95
C ARG A 185 14.94 36.87 5.52
N ILE A 186 14.63 35.98 6.45
CA ILE A 186 14.24 34.60 6.14
C ILE A 186 12.96 34.61 5.29
N THR A 187 11.93 35.36 5.68
CA THR A 187 10.68 35.45 4.91
C THR A 187 10.87 36.14 3.56
N GLU A 188 11.74 37.17 3.48
CA GLU A 188 12.06 37.82 2.20
C GLU A 188 12.70 36.84 1.21
N LYS A 189 13.55 35.93 1.69
CA LYS A 189 14.29 35.00 0.83
C LYS A 189 13.60 33.67 0.60
N PHE A 190 12.80 33.18 1.56
CA PHE A 190 12.15 31.87 1.48
C PHE A 190 10.66 31.99 1.13
N GLY A 191 10.09 33.19 1.20
CA GLY A 191 8.67 33.46 0.97
C GLY A 191 7.84 33.46 2.25
N ASN A 192 6.52 33.34 2.08
CA ASN A 192 5.54 33.44 3.15
C ASN A 192 5.52 32.19 4.02
N PHE A 193 5.85 32.35 5.30
CA PHE A 193 5.76 31.28 6.28
C PHE A 193 4.30 30.81 6.50
N GLN A 194 4.09 29.50 6.45
CA GLN A 194 2.75 28.88 6.54
C GLN A 194 2.40 28.33 7.94
N GLY A 195 3.21 28.60 8.97
CA GLY A 195 2.94 28.14 10.33
C GLY A 195 2.07 29.10 11.17
N SER A 196 1.57 28.61 12.30
CA SER A 196 0.67 29.35 13.20
C SER A 196 1.36 30.39 14.10
N SER A 197 2.69 30.41 14.14
CA SER A 197 3.48 31.34 14.96
C SER A 197 4.71 31.76 14.18
N GLN A 198 4.83 33.06 13.89
CA GLN A 198 5.90 33.66 13.07
C GLN A 198 7.32 33.55 13.66
N THR A 199 7.53 32.90 14.80
CA THR A 199 8.81 33.01 15.54
C THR A 199 9.42 31.70 16.02
N ASN A 200 8.88 30.54 15.62
CA ASN A 200 9.36 29.28 16.18
C ASN A 200 9.89 28.33 15.11
N ALA A 201 11.20 28.38 14.89
CA ALA A 201 11.91 27.30 14.20
C ALA A 201 11.56 25.96 14.85
N ASN A 202 11.22 24.97 14.02
CA ASN A 202 10.65 23.73 14.50
C ASN A 202 11.72 22.79 15.05
N TYR A 203 11.33 21.90 15.96
CA TYR A 203 12.19 20.79 16.36
C TYR A 203 12.17 19.72 15.27
N LEU A 204 13.35 19.40 14.74
CA LEU A 204 13.48 18.40 13.70
C LEU A 204 13.57 17.01 14.30
N LYS A 205 12.93 16.06 13.61
CA LYS A 205 13.02 14.63 13.90
C LYS A 205 13.78 13.93 12.78
N VAL A 206 14.86 13.26 13.14
CA VAL A 206 15.61 12.39 12.23
C VAL A 206 15.24 10.95 12.55
N GLN A 207 14.78 10.20 11.54
CA GLN A 207 14.36 8.81 11.71
C GLN A 207 14.76 7.96 10.49
N PRO A 208 14.96 6.64 10.65
CA PRO A 208 15.14 5.75 9.51
C PRO A 208 14.00 5.88 8.52
N GLN A 209 14.30 5.78 7.22
CA GLN A 209 13.26 5.67 6.22
C GLN A 209 12.66 4.27 6.28
N ILE A 210 11.33 4.20 6.26
CA ILE A 210 10.60 2.94 6.18
C ILE A 210 10.03 2.83 4.77
N SER A 211 10.26 1.69 4.12
CA SER A 211 9.77 1.45 2.77
C SER A 211 8.25 1.66 2.71
N LEU A 212 7.74 2.09 1.56
CA LEU A 212 6.30 2.29 1.41
C LEU A 212 5.53 0.98 1.64
N TRP A 213 6.07 -0.13 1.13
CA TRP A 213 5.52 -1.46 1.35
C TRP A 213 5.41 -1.80 2.83
N ASP A 214 6.48 -1.63 3.62
CA ASP A 214 6.45 -1.93 5.06
C ASP A 214 5.57 -0.94 5.84
N ARG A 215 5.41 0.31 5.35
CA ARG A 215 4.44 1.25 5.92
C ARG A 215 3.00 0.80 5.71
N ILE A 216 2.69 0.31 4.51
CA ILE A 216 1.36 -0.19 4.14
C ILE A 216 1.07 -1.50 4.88
N THR A 217 2.00 -2.44 4.87
CA THR A 217 1.83 -3.78 5.46
C THR A 217 1.98 -3.79 6.98
N GLY A 218 2.71 -2.83 7.57
CA GLY A 218 2.82 -2.69 9.02
C GLY A 218 1.64 -1.96 9.66
N LEU A 219 0.78 -1.28 8.90
CA LEU A 219 -0.28 -0.43 9.46
C LEU A 219 -1.35 -1.25 10.22
N PRO A 220 -1.94 -2.30 9.63
CA PRO A 220 -2.76 -3.27 10.36
C PRO A 220 -2.16 -3.73 11.69
N LEU A 221 -0.88 -4.11 11.71
CA LEU A 221 -0.24 -4.58 12.95
C LEU A 221 -0.16 -3.48 14.02
N LYS A 222 0.17 -2.25 13.64
CA LYS A 222 0.20 -1.09 14.56
C LYS A 222 -1.16 -0.83 15.20
N ILE A 223 -2.22 -0.96 14.41
CA ILE A 223 -3.59 -0.78 14.90
C ILE A 223 -3.92 -1.91 15.86
N ALA A 224 -3.57 -3.15 15.50
CA ALA A 224 -3.80 -4.32 16.32
C ALA A 224 -3.10 -4.20 17.68
N MET A 225 -1.86 -3.70 17.70
CA MET A 225 -1.12 -3.41 18.93
C MET A 225 -1.86 -2.38 19.81
N THR A 226 -2.35 -1.30 19.21
CA THR A 226 -3.06 -0.23 19.94
C THR A 226 -4.37 -0.76 20.55
N VAL A 227 -5.12 -1.58 19.82
CA VAL A 227 -6.37 -2.17 20.29
C VAL A 227 -6.10 -3.24 21.35
N ALA A 228 -5.06 -4.06 21.18
CA ALA A 228 -4.63 -5.05 22.18
C ALA A 228 -4.19 -4.38 23.50
N GLU A 229 -3.45 -3.27 23.44
CA GLU A 229 -3.10 -2.47 24.62
C GLU A 229 -4.35 -1.92 25.33
N GLN A 230 -5.33 -1.40 24.56
CA GLN A 230 -6.62 -0.92 25.12
C GLN A 230 -7.43 -2.04 25.76
N ALA A 231 -7.35 -3.25 25.22
CA ALA A 231 -7.99 -4.45 25.78
C ALA A 231 -7.20 -5.04 26.97
N GLY A 232 -6.07 -4.45 27.37
CA GLY A 232 -5.24 -4.94 28.47
C GLY A 232 -4.45 -6.22 28.15
N ILE A 233 -4.30 -6.56 26.87
CA ILE A 233 -3.60 -7.79 26.44
C ILE A 233 -2.10 -7.53 26.41
N SER A 234 -1.34 -8.36 27.13
CA SER A 234 0.13 -8.28 27.16
C SER A 234 0.76 -9.09 26.04
N PHE A 235 1.43 -8.42 25.10
CA PHE A 235 2.00 -9.07 23.90
C PHE A 235 3.47 -8.71 23.59
N ARG A 236 4.09 -9.54 22.77
CA ARG A 236 5.29 -9.26 21.96
C ARG A 236 4.85 -9.17 20.49
N HIS A 237 5.53 -8.36 19.69
CA HIS A 237 5.21 -8.19 18.27
C HIS A 237 6.39 -8.65 17.39
N ASN A 238 6.07 -9.09 16.18
CA ASN A 238 7.06 -9.40 15.15
C ASN A 238 6.63 -8.73 13.83
N TRP A 239 7.42 -7.76 13.37
CA TRP A 239 7.16 -7.03 12.13
C TRP A 239 7.36 -7.88 10.87
N ARG A 240 8.25 -8.89 10.93
CA ARG A 240 8.55 -9.77 9.80
C ARG A 240 7.38 -10.69 9.51
N ASP A 241 6.84 -11.30 10.56
CA ASP A 241 5.77 -12.31 10.44
C ASP A 241 4.38 -11.69 10.67
N LEU A 242 4.32 -10.39 10.95
CA LEU A 242 3.11 -9.62 11.18
C LEU A 242 2.21 -10.21 12.27
N THR A 243 2.82 -10.64 13.37
CA THR A 243 2.16 -11.36 14.47
C THR A 243 2.27 -10.63 15.80
N LEU A 244 1.25 -10.78 16.65
CA LEU A 244 1.34 -10.56 18.10
C LEU A 244 1.31 -11.90 18.82
N THR A 245 2.18 -12.07 19.81
CA THR A 245 2.25 -13.26 20.67
C THR A 245 2.13 -12.88 22.13
N GLN A 246 1.46 -13.70 22.93
CA GLN A 246 1.26 -13.49 24.35
C GLN A 246 2.62 -13.58 25.08
N LYS A 247 2.91 -12.66 26.01
CA LYS A 247 4.27 -12.55 26.57
C LYS A 247 4.74 -13.77 27.36
N GLU A 248 3.81 -14.51 27.97
CA GLU A 248 4.08 -15.61 28.90
C GLU A 248 4.10 -16.96 28.18
N SER A 249 3.06 -17.27 27.43
CA SER A 249 2.92 -18.55 26.72
C SER A 249 3.64 -18.58 25.37
N GLY A 250 3.92 -17.41 24.76
CA GLY A 250 4.45 -17.32 23.40
C GLY A 250 3.44 -17.69 22.31
N GLU A 251 2.19 -17.99 22.69
CA GLU A 251 1.10 -18.30 21.77
C GLU A 251 0.66 -17.06 21.01
N TYR A 252 0.24 -17.19 19.75
CA TYR A 252 -0.26 -16.03 18.99
C TYR A 252 -1.55 -15.47 19.62
N VAL A 253 -1.62 -14.14 19.68
CA VAL A 253 -2.84 -13.39 19.98
C VAL A 253 -3.55 -13.06 18.66
N LEU A 254 -2.76 -12.63 17.66
CA LEU A 254 -3.24 -12.40 16.30
C LEU A 254 -2.10 -12.50 15.29
N TRP A 255 -2.43 -12.74 14.03
CA TRP A 255 -1.55 -12.49 12.90
C TRP A 255 -2.28 -11.71 11.82
N ILE A 256 -1.52 -11.20 10.85
CA ILE A 256 -2.08 -10.55 9.67
C ILE A 256 -1.54 -11.24 8.42
N HIS A 257 -2.46 -11.70 7.58
CA HIS A 257 -2.15 -12.27 6.29
C HIS A 257 -2.54 -11.29 5.18
N TYR A 258 -1.58 -10.96 4.33
CA TYR A 258 -1.81 -10.20 3.11
C TYR A 258 -2.01 -11.18 1.96
N SER A 259 -3.15 -11.07 1.27
CA SER A 259 -3.39 -11.71 -0.02
C SER A 259 -3.48 -10.58 -1.07
N PRO A 260 -2.34 -10.16 -1.66
CA PRO A 260 -2.32 -9.11 -2.67
C PRO A 260 -3.19 -9.46 -3.88
N ASP A 261 -3.24 -10.74 -4.24
CA ASP A 261 -3.97 -11.25 -5.41
C ASP A 261 -5.49 -11.09 -5.25
N ASP A 262 -6.00 -11.27 -4.03
CA ASP A 262 -7.41 -11.04 -3.73
C ASP A 262 -7.71 -9.57 -3.38
N GLY A 263 -6.67 -8.72 -3.31
CA GLY A 263 -6.79 -7.39 -2.72
C GLY A 263 -7.37 -7.44 -1.30
N THR A 264 -6.97 -8.42 -0.49
CA THR A 264 -7.52 -8.60 0.87
C THR A 264 -6.42 -8.68 1.92
N VAL A 265 -6.73 -8.16 3.10
CA VAL A 265 -5.95 -8.32 4.33
C VAL A 265 -6.83 -9.02 5.34
N ILE A 266 -6.39 -10.18 5.80
CA ILE A 266 -7.11 -10.97 6.78
C ILE A 266 -6.38 -10.87 8.13
N VAL A 267 -7.08 -10.36 9.14
CA VAL A 267 -6.60 -10.30 10.51
C VAL A 267 -7.20 -11.47 11.26
N TYR A 268 -6.37 -12.42 11.68
CA TYR A 268 -6.84 -13.59 12.40
C TYR A 268 -6.68 -13.35 13.90
N LEU A 269 -7.77 -13.51 14.63
CA LEU A 269 -7.89 -13.17 16.05
C LEU A 269 -8.06 -14.46 16.85
N SER A 270 -7.17 -14.72 17.81
CA SER A 270 -7.30 -15.88 18.70
C SER A 270 -8.49 -15.72 19.64
N ALA A 271 -9.45 -16.64 19.61
CA ALA A 271 -10.55 -16.65 20.57
C ALA A 271 -10.07 -16.96 21.99
N LYS A 272 -8.99 -17.73 22.13
CA LYS A 272 -8.35 -18.04 23.41
C LYS A 272 -7.77 -16.81 24.12
N HIS A 273 -7.13 -15.92 23.36
CA HIS A 273 -6.41 -14.76 23.92
C HIS A 273 -7.16 -13.43 23.81
N ILE A 274 -8.29 -13.41 23.09
CA ILE A 274 -9.14 -12.22 22.92
C ILE A 274 -10.53 -12.53 23.49
N PRO A 275 -10.79 -12.19 24.77
CA PRO A 275 -12.01 -12.58 25.47
C PRO A 275 -13.30 -12.02 24.85
N ASP A 276 -13.22 -10.82 24.25
CA ASP A 276 -14.33 -10.21 23.52
C ASP A 276 -13.88 -9.90 22.08
N SER A 277 -13.90 -10.93 21.25
CA SER A 277 -13.51 -10.83 19.85
C SER A 277 -14.40 -9.88 19.04
N THR A 278 -15.67 -9.72 19.42
CA THR A 278 -16.64 -8.85 18.73
C THR A 278 -16.31 -7.39 18.96
N THR A 279 -16.14 -6.98 20.21
CA THR A 279 -15.72 -5.61 20.55
C THR A 279 -14.34 -5.33 19.99
N PHE A 280 -13.40 -6.27 20.11
CA PHE A 280 -12.06 -6.12 19.53
C PHE A 280 -12.13 -5.85 18.02
N THR A 281 -12.92 -6.64 17.28
CA THR A 281 -13.08 -6.48 15.83
C THR A 281 -13.68 -5.12 15.49
N HIS A 282 -14.77 -4.72 16.15
CA HIS A 282 -15.41 -3.44 15.90
C HIS A 282 -14.48 -2.25 16.21
N THR A 283 -13.74 -2.31 17.33
CA THR A 283 -12.76 -1.28 17.68
C THR A 283 -11.61 -1.25 16.67
N TYR A 284 -11.12 -2.40 16.23
CA TYR A 284 -10.07 -2.51 15.22
C TYR A 284 -10.50 -1.91 13.89
N GLU A 285 -11.68 -2.29 13.37
CA GLU A 285 -12.23 -1.76 12.12
C GLU A 285 -12.48 -0.25 12.21
N SER A 286 -13.04 0.21 13.33
CA SER A 286 -13.26 1.64 13.58
C SER A 286 -11.94 2.43 13.56
N ARG A 287 -10.91 1.94 14.26
CA ARG A 287 -9.57 2.57 14.27
C ARG A 287 -8.88 2.52 12.92
N PHE A 288 -9.02 1.40 12.21
CA PHE A 288 -8.56 1.26 10.84
C PHE A 288 -9.20 2.35 9.98
N ASN A 289 -10.53 2.42 9.97
CA ASN A 289 -11.32 3.43 9.24
C ASN A 289 -11.03 4.88 9.67
N GLU A 290 -10.75 5.15 10.95
CA GLU A 290 -10.37 6.48 11.46
C GLU A 290 -9.05 6.95 10.83
N ILE A 291 -8.05 6.06 10.78
CA ILE A 291 -6.75 6.34 10.15
C ILE A 291 -6.92 6.47 8.64
N LEU A 292 -7.78 5.64 8.01
CA LEU A 292 -8.10 5.71 6.58
C LEU A 292 -8.74 7.03 6.16
N ASN A 293 -9.59 7.60 7.02
CA ASN A 293 -10.37 8.78 6.69
C ASN A 293 -9.69 10.09 7.09
N GLY A 294 -8.48 10.05 7.64
CA GLY A 294 -7.81 11.25 8.17
C GLY A 294 -8.60 11.92 9.30
N GLY A 295 -9.61 11.23 9.85
CA GLY A 295 -10.49 11.71 10.92
C GLY A 295 -9.86 11.58 12.31
N GLY A 296 -8.75 10.85 12.39
CA GLY A 296 -7.90 10.79 13.57
C GLY A 296 -7.37 12.17 13.91
N ARG A 297 -8.03 12.82 14.86
CA ARG A 297 -7.50 13.98 15.59
C ARG A 297 -6.19 13.58 16.28
N THR A 298 -5.08 13.57 15.54
CA THR A 298 -3.81 13.96 16.13
C THR A 298 -4.04 15.35 16.73
N LYS A 299 -3.84 15.48 18.05
CA LYS A 299 -3.91 16.74 18.79
C LYS A 299 -3.13 17.84 18.07
N GLY A 300 -3.81 18.57 17.21
CA GLY A 300 -3.34 19.73 16.49
C GLY A 300 -4.57 20.56 16.19
N LYS A 301 -4.75 21.68 16.90
CA LYS A 301 -5.78 22.68 16.63
C LYS A 301 -5.53 23.28 15.24
N GLY A 302 -6.02 22.64 14.19
CA GLY A 302 -6.15 23.22 12.86
C GLY A 302 -7.63 23.39 12.56
N LYS A 303 -8.14 24.63 12.65
CA LYS A 303 -9.47 24.97 12.13
C LYS A 303 -9.44 24.80 10.61
N GLY A 304 -10.06 23.73 10.09
CA GLY A 304 -10.40 23.64 8.68
C GLY A 304 -11.44 24.71 8.36
N ARG A 305 -11.08 25.64 7.46
CA ARG A 305 -12.01 26.58 6.83
C ARG A 305 -13.09 25.81 6.08
N SER A 306 -14.34 26.02 6.44
CA SER A 306 -15.48 25.78 5.55
C SER A 306 -15.48 26.88 4.49
N THR A 307 -14.95 26.62 3.30
CA THR A 307 -15.16 27.48 2.14
C THR A 307 -16.49 27.11 1.50
N GLY A 308 -17.42 28.06 1.49
CA GLY A 308 -18.73 27.95 0.87
C GLY A 308 -18.62 27.65 -0.63
N SER A 309 -19.51 26.80 -1.08
CA SER A 309 -19.74 26.48 -2.49
C SER A 309 -20.33 27.68 -3.20
N ASN A 310 -19.61 28.22 -4.19
CA ASN A 310 -20.24 28.94 -5.29
C ASN A 310 -20.20 28.01 -6.51
N ASP A 311 -21.38 27.70 -7.02
CA ASP A 311 -21.62 26.88 -8.20
C ASP A 311 -20.96 27.49 -9.43
N LYS A 312 -19.92 26.82 -9.93
CA LYS A 312 -19.51 26.84 -11.34
C LYS A 312 -19.14 25.41 -11.72
N GLU A 313 -19.56 25.03 -12.91
CA GLU A 313 -19.57 23.69 -13.51
C GLU A 313 -18.38 22.78 -13.12
N PRO A 314 -18.62 21.48 -12.89
CA PRO A 314 -17.59 20.58 -12.41
C PRO A 314 -16.66 20.18 -13.55
N SER A 315 -15.70 21.04 -13.89
CA SER A 315 -14.47 20.54 -14.53
C SER A 315 -13.69 19.77 -13.46
N MET A 316 -13.48 18.48 -13.68
CA MET A 316 -12.66 17.69 -12.77
C MET A 316 -11.23 18.26 -12.79
N PRO A 317 -10.67 18.65 -11.64
CA PRO A 317 -9.31 19.19 -11.60
C PRO A 317 -8.33 18.15 -12.16
N LEU A 318 -7.26 18.62 -12.81
CA LEU A 318 -6.20 17.79 -13.43
C LEU A 318 -5.52 16.79 -12.48
N THR A 319 -5.80 16.86 -11.18
CA THR A 319 -5.31 15.96 -10.12
C THR A 319 -6.41 15.10 -9.49
N HIS A 320 -7.61 15.05 -10.09
CA HIS A 320 -8.72 14.25 -9.59
C HIS A 320 -8.43 12.74 -9.76
N SER A 321 -8.14 12.08 -8.65
CA SER A 321 -8.17 10.62 -8.59
C SER A 321 -9.59 10.15 -8.28
N SER A 322 -10.29 9.57 -9.27
CA SER A 322 -11.65 9.01 -9.14
C SER A 322 -11.63 7.70 -8.34
N HIS A 323 -11.26 7.76 -7.07
CA HIS A 323 -11.35 6.62 -6.16
C HIS A 323 -12.59 6.77 -5.28
N ALA A 324 -13.38 5.70 -5.17
CA ALA A 324 -14.46 5.65 -4.19
C ALA A 324 -13.89 5.94 -2.80
N ARG A 325 -14.62 6.67 -1.94
CA ARG A 325 -14.18 6.97 -0.57
C ARG A 325 -13.86 5.71 0.24
N SER A 326 -14.42 4.56 -0.16
CA SER A 326 -14.18 3.21 0.37
C SER A 326 -12.89 2.53 -0.10
N SER A 327 -12.20 3.06 -1.11
CA SER A 327 -11.09 2.37 -1.80
C SER A 327 -9.77 3.17 -1.75
N LYS A 328 -9.46 3.76 -0.59
CA LYS A 328 -8.23 4.55 -0.40
C LYS A 328 -6.97 3.70 -0.18
N PHE A 329 -7.14 2.41 0.11
CA PHE A 329 -6.07 1.43 0.14
C PHE A 329 -6.34 0.37 -0.93
N PRO A 330 -5.30 -0.27 -1.48
CA PRO A 330 -5.46 -1.29 -2.51
C PRO A 330 -6.01 -2.61 -1.97
N PHE A 331 -6.53 -2.64 -0.72
CA PHE A 331 -7.02 -3.86 -0.08
C PHE A 331 -8.26 -3.65 0.78
N SER A 332 -9.11 -4.68 0.81
CA SER A 332 -10.21 -4.85 1.74
C SER A 332 -9.73 -5.52 3.02
N LEU A 333 -10.22 -5.06 4.17
CA LEU A 333 -9.89 -5.63 5.47
C LEU A 333 -10.96 -6.66 5.87
N LYS A 334 -10.54 -7.84 6.35
CA LYS A 334 -11.43 -8.86 6.92
C LYS A 334 -10.88 -9.32 8.27
N ALA A 335 -11.69 -9.27 9.32
CA ALA A 335 -11.35 -9.90 10.59
C ALA A 335 -11.92 -11.33 10.62
N ARG A 336 -11.10 -12.30 11.02
CA ARG A 336 -11.50 -13.70 11.20
C ARG A 336 -11.17 -14.15 12.61
N VAL A 337 -12.18 -14.43 13.41
CA VAL A 337 -11.98 -15.05 14.73
C VAL A 337 -11.64 -16.52 14.53
N VAL A 338 -10.59 -16.98 15.21
CA VAL A 338 -10.08 -18.33 15.14
C VAL A 338 -10.50 -19.05 16.43
N PRO A 339 -11.36 -20.08 16.34
CA PRO A 339 -11.77 -20.86 17.50
C PRO A 339 -10.65 -21.84 17.89
N ASP A 340 -9.68 -21.37 18.68
CA ASP A 340 -8.43 -22.05 19.03
C ASP A 340 -8.33 -22.42 20.52
N LEU A 341 -9.48 -22.59 21.18
CA LEU A 341 -9.58 -22.80 22.63
C LEU A 341 -8.85 -24.07 23.12
N GLU A 342 -8.88 -25.15 22.32
CA GLU A 342 -8.33 -26.45 22.72
C GLU A 342 -6.98 -26.78 22.05
N ASN A 343 -6.81 -26.43 20.77
CA ASN A 343 -5.60 -26.78 20.01
C ASN A 343 -5.05 -25.59 19.20
N HIS A 344 -4.38 -24.69 19.93
CA HIS A 344 -3.89 -23.41 19.41
C HIS A 344 -2.95 -23.54 18.22
N TRP A 345 -1.92 -24.37 18.35
CA TRP A 345 -0.83 -24.45 17.36
C TRP A 345 -1.22 -25.22 16.10
N ASP A 346 -2.08 -26.23 16.20
CA ASP A 346 -2.49 -27.00 15.01
C ASP A 346 -3.53 -26.23 14.19
N VAL A 347 -4.44 -25.49 14.83
CA VAL A 347 -5.38 -24.59 14.13
C VAL A 347 -4.60 -23.51 13.36
N TRP A 348 -3.60 -22.92 14.01
CA TRP A 348 -2.66 -21.99 13.37
C TRP A 348 -1.93 -22.64 12.19
N ARG A 349 -1.30 -23.80 12.39
CA ARG A 349 -0.53 -24.45 11.32
C ARG A 349 -1.42 -24.75 10.10
N THR A 350 -2.65 -25.18 10.35
CA THR A 350 -3.64 -25.47 9.32
C THR A 350 -4.01 -24.21 8.54
N LEU A 351 -4.41 -23.14 9.24
CA LEU A 351 -4.79 -21.87 8.59
C LEU A 351 -3.62 -21.21 7.85
N TRP A 352 -2.40 -21.35 8.37
CA TRP A 352 -1.19 -20.88 7.69
C TRP A 352 -0.96 -21.64 6.40
N ASN A 353 -1.03 -22.98 6.45
CA ASN A 353 -0.88 -23.82 5.27
C ASN A 353 -1.97 -23.56 4.24
N GLU A 354 -3.23 -23.37 4.65
CA GLU A 354 -4.32 -22.94 3.76
C GLU A 354 -4.01 -21.62 3.07
N ALA A 355 -3.54 -20.62 3.84
CA ALA A 355 -3.19 -19.31 3.30
C ALA A 355 -2.04 -19.40 2.28
N VAL A 356 -1.01 -20.21 2.57
CA VAL A 356 0.10 -20.49 1.64
C VAL A 356 -0.39 -21.20 0.38
N GLN A 357 -1.22 -22.24 0.52
CA GLN A 357 -1.79 -22.96 -0.62
C GLN A 357 -2.65 -22.04 -1.50
N LYS A 358 -3.46 -21.17 -0.89
CA LYS A 358 -4.29 -20.20 -1.62
C LYS A 358 -3.47 -19.16 -2.36
N ALA A 359 -2.39 -18.67 -1.77
CA ALA A 359 -1.44 -17.80 -2.46
C ALA A 359 -0.87 -18.49 -3.72
N CYS A 360 -0.71 -19.82 -3.68
CA CYS A 360 -0.23 -20.62 -4.80
C CYS A 360 -1.32 -21.18 -5.74
N SER A 361 -2.62 -20.97 -5.46
CA SER A 361 -3.73 -21.51 -6.25
C SER A 361 -4.13 -20.58 -7.41
N PRO A 362 -4.65 -21.10 -8.54
CA PRO A 362 -5.12 -20.28 -9.67
C PRO A 362 -6.29 -19.36 -9.28
N TYR A 363 -6.57 -18.34 -10.12
CA TYR A 363 -7.74 -17.48 -9.98
C TYR A 363 -9.00 -18.33 -10.11
N THR A 364 -9.77 -18.47 -9.04
CA THR A 364 -11.14 -18.96 -9.15
C THR A 364 -11.99 -17.79 -9.61
N VAL A 365 -12.45 -17.81 -10.86
CA VAL A 365 -13.56 -16.94 -11.27
C VAL A 365 -14.72 -17.33 -10.35
N MET A 366 -15.12 -16.43 -9.46
CA MET A 366 -16.37 -16.63 -8.73
C MET A 366 -17.49 -16.58 -9.75
N THR A 367 -17.97 -17.75 -10.17
CA THR A 367 -19.29 -17.87 -10.76
C THR A 367 -20.28 -17.52 -9.65
N SER A 368 -20.80 -16.30 -9.71
CA SER A 368 -21.87 -15.80 -8.84
C SER A 368 -23.17 -16.57 -9.05
#